data_AF-A0A661GHN7-F1
#
_entry.id   AF-A0A661GHN7-F1
#
_cell.length_a   1.000
_cell.length_b   1.000
_cell.length_c   1.000
_cell.angle_alpha   90.00
_cell.angle_beta   90.00
_cell.angle_gamma   90.00
#
_symmetry.space_group_name_H-M   'P 1'
#
loop_
_entity.id
_entity.type
_entity.pdbx_description
1 polymer ?
#
loop_
_entity_poly.entity_id
_entity_poly.type
_entity_poly.pdbx_seq_one_letter_code
_entity_poly.pdbx_strand_id
1 'polypeptide(L)'
;MKMKPIFAALIFGTIFVFVSSLGLSQWKRLKDDNLHDPSNPALSLLQEPQDALGVLQYGNAGNSVDWVAALQLGEISPRASLHGDLEPEVLDLDVVMTQTYPLAHVIFPHTPHTEWMSCEMCHEEIFVSKIGANQINMGAILEGEYCGICHGAVSFPLTECDRCHSVRSDDQRRMPASGAVIEHPR
;
A
#
# COMPACT_ATOMS: atom_id res chain seq x y z
N MET A 1 -72.83 -23.94 22.04
CA MET A 1 -72.40 -22.92 23.03
C MET A 1 -71.08 -22.33 22.53
N LYS A 2 -71.00 -21.00 22.41
CA LYS A 2 -70.05 -20.23 21.56
C LYS A 2 -68.56 -20.53 21.84
N MET A 3 -67.80 -20.94 20.82
CA MET A 3 -66.33 -20.93 20.83
C MET A 3 -65.85 -19.49 20.57
N LYS A 4 -65.05 -18.94 21.48
CA LYS A 4 -64.38 -17.64 21.30
C LYS A 4 -63.09 -17.83 20.47
N PRO A 5 -62.75 -16.92 19.54
CA PRO A 5 -61.48 -16.98 18.84
C PRO A 5 -60.37 -16.49 19.78
N ILE A 6 -59.32 -17.29 19.93
CA ILE A 6 -58.09 -16.93 20.64
C ILE A 6 -57.25 -16.12 19.65
N PHE A 7 -57.16 -14.81 19.87
CA PHE A 7 -56.17 -13.96 19.19
C PHE A 7 -54.79 -14.31 19.74
N ALA A 8 -54.00 -15.05 18.96
CA ALA A 8 -52.58 -15.21 19.22
C ALA A 8 -51.88 -13.90 18.83
N ALA A 9 -51.54 -13.08 19.82
CA ALA A 9 -50.69 -11.92 19.63
C ALA A 9 -49.27 -12.40 19.27
N LEU A 10 -48.93 -12.36 17.99
CA LEU A 10 -47.54 -12.46 17.52
C LEU A 10 -46.79 -11.22 17.99
N ILE A 11 -46.11 -11.34 19.13
CA ILE A 11 -45.09 -10.39 19.53
C ILE A 11 -43.93 -10.59 18.54
N PHE A 12 -43.88 -9.78 17.48
CA PHE A 12 -42.68 -9.59 16.68
C PHE A 12 -41.66 -8.89 17.58
N GLY A 13 -40.94 -9.70 18.36
CA GLY A 13 -39.75 -9.25 19.07
C GLY A 13 -38.73 -8.87 18.02
N THR A 14 -38.62 -7.58 17.70
CA THR A 14 -37.47 -7.04 16.98
C THR A 14 -36.26 -7.24 17.89
N ILE A 15 -35.55 -8.35 17.69
CA ILE A 15 -34.20 -8.51 18.20
C ILE A 15 -33.36 -7.49 17.44
N PHE A 16 -33.21 -6.30 18.03
CA PHE A 16 -32.15 -5.38 17.66
C PHE A 16 -30.85 -6.06 18.10
N VAL A 17 -30.21 -6.79 17.18
CA VAL A 17 -28.83 -7.21 17.37
C VAL A 17 -28.02 -5.92 17.32
N PHE A 18 -27.74 -5.35 18.49
CA PHE A 18 -26.69 -4.37 18.64
C PHE A 18 -25.39 -5.13 18.37
N VAL A 19 -24.97 -5.13 17.10
CA VAL A 19 -23.59 -5.47 16.75
C VAL A 19 -22.77 -4.33 17.32
N SER A 20 -22.36 -4.45 18.58
CA SER A 20 -21.29 -3.64 19.12
C SER A 20 -20.05 -4.01 18.33
N SER A 21 -19.82 -3.29 17.23
CA SER A 21 -18.52 -3.19 16.60
C SER A 21 -17.61 -2.39 17.54
N LEU A 22 -17.29 -2.98 18.70
CA LEU A 22 -16.07 -2.66 19.42
C LEU A 22 -14.94 -3.24 18.57
N GLY A 23 -14.68 -2.59 17.43
CA GLY A 23 -13.50 -2.84 16.65
C GLY A 23 -12.33 -2.55 17.57
N LEU A 24 -11.58 -3.60 17.94
CA LEU A 24 -10.27 -3.42 18.55
C LEU A 24 -9.48 -2.56 17.56
N SER A 25 -9.06 -1.38 18.02
CA SER A 25 -8.19 -0.48 17.27
C SER A 25 -6.99 -1.30 16.79
N GLN A 26 -6.88 -1.47 15.48
CA GLN A 26 -5.81 -2.25 14.86
C GLN A 26 -4.43 -1.62 15.13
N TRP A 27 -4.39 -0.30 15.32
CA TRP A 27 -3.21 0.41 15.79
C TRP A 27 -3.25 0.55 17.30
N LYS A 28 -2.14 0.18 17.95
CA LYS A 28 -1.94 0.45 19.37
C LYS A 28 -1.88 1.96 19.60
N ARG A 29 -2.40 2.39 20.75
CA ARG A 29 -2.21 3.77 21.21
C ARG A 29 -0.74 4.01 21.50
N LEU A 30 -0.29 5.25 21.34
CA LEU A 30 1.13 5.60 21.57
C LEU A 30 1.59 5.22 22.99
N LYS A 31 0.74 5.40 24.00
CA LYS A 31 1.07 5.01 25.39
C LYS A 31 1.19 3.49 25.63
N ASP A 32 0.69 2.67 24.71
CA ASP A 32 0.57 1.21 24.85
C ASP A 32 1.46 0.45 23.84
N ASP A 33 2.32 1.15 23.09
CA ASP A 33 3.09 0.58 21.97
C ASP A 33 4.47 0.01 22.36
N ASN A 34 4.93 0.25 23.59
CA ASN A 34 6.27 -0.09 24.10
C ASN A 34 7.43 0.63 23.39
N LEU A 35 7.15 1.68 22.62
CA LEU A 35 8.14 2.54 21.96
C LEU A 35 8.17 3.93 22.61
N HIS A 36 7.01 4.46 22.98
CA HIS A 36 6.91 5.76 23.66
C HIS A 36 6.88 5.60 25.18
N ASP A 37 7.55 6.52 25.89
CA ASP A 37 7.46 6.63 27.35
C ASP A 37 6.06 7.13 27.76
N PRO A 38 5.22 6.30 28.43
CA PRO A 38 3.87 6.68 28.80
C PRO A 38 3.81 7.82 29.83
N SER A 39 4.92 8.08 30.54
CA SER A 39 5.03 9.16 31.51
C SER A 39 5.43 10.50 30.89
N ASN A 40 5.79 10.51 29.60
CA ASN A 40 6.17 11.74 28.91
C ASN A 40 4.94 12.68 28.78
N PRO A 41 4.97 13.89 29.38
CA PRO A 41 3.84 14.80 29.33
C PRO A 41 3.53 15.29 27.89
N ALA A 42 4.51 15.28 27.01
CA ALA A 42 4.34 15.66 25.61
C ALA A 42 3.71 14.56 24.74
N LEU A 43 3.51 13.34 25.27
CA LEU A 43 2.88 12.24 24.51
C LEU A 43 1.48 12.62 24.01
N SER A 44 0.75 13.39 24.81
CA SER A 44 -0.59 13.89 24.47
C SER A 44 -0.61 14.90 23.31
N LEU A 45 0.54 15.43 22.90
CA LEU A 45 0.66 16.35 21.76
C LEU A 45 0.83 15.60 20.43
N LEU A 46 1.17 14.32 20.46
CA LEU A 46 1.37 13.50 19.28
C LEU A 46 0.02 12.99 18.76
N GLN A 47 -0.08 12.84 17.44
CA GLN A 47 -1.28 12.31 16.79
C GLN A 47 -1.36 10.79 17.02
N GLU A 48 -2.51 10.30 17.49
CA GLU A 48 -2.74 8.86 17.64
C GLU A 48 -2.85 8.20 16.25
N PRO A 49 -2.23 7.02 16.02
CA PRO A 49 -2.25 6.39 14.71
C PRO A 49 -3.65 6.06 14.20
N GLN A 50 -4.56 5.67 15.10
CA GLN A 50 -5.95 5.36 14.75
C GLN A 50 -6.70 6.59 14.22
N ASP A 51 -6.35 7.79 14.67
CA ASP A 51 -6.98 9.04 14.21
C ASP A 51 -6.49 9.42 12.81
N ALA A 52 -5.22 9.14 12.51
CA ALA A 52 -4.62 9.43 11.20
C ALA A 52 -4.98 8.37 10.14
N LEU A 53 -4.85 7.09 10.50
CA LEU A 53 -4.89 5.96 9.56
C LEU A 53 -6.26 5.28 9.50
N GLY A 54 -7.08 5.44 10.54
CA GLY A 54 -8.36 4.73 10.64
C GLY A 54 -9.44 5.15 9.65
N VAL A 55 -9.20 6.21 8.90
CA VAL A 55 -10.09 6.70 7.85
C VAL A 55 -9.69 6.20 6.45
N LEU A 56 -8.54 5.54 6.34
CA LEU A 56 -7.96 5.09 5.08
C LEU A 56 -8.28 3.61 4.82
N GLN A 57 -8.20 3.21 3.55
CA GLN A 57 -8.35 1.82 3.17
C GLN A 57 -7.39 0.89 3.91
N TYR A 58 -7.96 -0.24 4.34
CA TYR A 58 -7.22 -1.26 5.06
C TYR A 58 -6.34 -2.08 4.11
N GLY A 59 -5.07 -2.23 4.48
CA GLY A 59 -4.09 -3.05 3.81
C GLY A 59 -3.67 -4.25 4.66
N ASN A 60 -3.03 -5.22 4.02
CA ASN A 60 -2.50 -6.44 4.66
C ASN A 60 -1.00 -6.37 5.00
N ALA A 61 -0.40 -5.20 4.84
CA ALA A 61 1.04 -4.97 4.83
C ALA A 61 1.43 -3.83 5.77
N GLY A 62 2.64 -3.88 6.33
CA GLY A 62 3.23 -2.78 7.10
C GLY A 62 2.30 -2.19 8.16
N ASN A 63 1.95 -0.91 8.02
CA ASN A 63 1.08 -0.16 8.93
C ASN A 63 -0.42 -0.46 8.72
N SER A 64 -0.79 -1.50 7.98
CA SER A 64 -2.18 -1.91 7.70
C SER A 64 -2.99 -0.90 6.88
N VAL A 65 -2.33 -0.04 6.11
CA VAL A 65 -2.98 0.88 5.16
C VAL A 65 -2.64 0.45 3.73
N ASP A 66 -3.65 0.38 2.88
CA ASP A 66 -3.46 0.29 1.43
C ASP A 66 -3.37 1.71 0.85
N TRP A 67 -2.15 2.23 0.77
CA TRP A 67 -1.87 3.60 0.34
C TRP A 67 -2.25 3.86 -1.11
N VAL A 68 -2.15 2.85 -1.98
CA VAL A 68 -2.54 2.95 -3.39
C VAL A 68 -4.05 3.04 -3.49
N ALA A 69 -4.78 2.15 -2.80
CA ALA A 69 -6.24 2.19 -2.79
C ALA A 69 -6.79 3.48 -2.17
N ALA A 70 -6.19 3.95 -1.07
CA ALA A 70 -6.57 5.20 -0.41
C ALA A 70 -6.44 6.41 -1.34
N LEU A 71 -5.37 6.46 -2.15
CA LEU A 71 -5.20 7.49 -3.17
C LEU A 71 -6.25 7.38 -4.28
N GLN A 72 -6.43 6.18 -4.84
CA GLN A 72 -7.37 5.94 -5.95
C GLN A 72 -8.83 6.24 -5.58
N LEU A 73 -9.18 6.05 -4.31
CA LEU A 73 -10.51 6.39 -3.77
C LEU A 73 -10.64 7.87 -3.36
N GLY A 74 -9.57 8.65 -3.47
CA GLY A 74 -9.56 10.06 -3.10
C GLY A 74 -9.61 10.32 -1.59
N GLU A 75 -9.31 9.31 -0.77
CA GLU A 75 -9.16 9.45 0.68
C GLU A 75 -7.92 10.28 1.02
N ILE A 76 -6.92 10.26 0.12
CA ILE A 76 -5.72 11.08 0.17
C ILE A 76 -5.61 11.84 -1.16
N SER A 77 -5.28 13.12 -1.10
CA SER A 77 -5.02 13.97 -2.27
C SER A 77 -3.72 14.75 -2.05
N PRO A 78 -2.56 14.16 -2.42
CA PRO A 78 -1.27 14.82 -2.34
C PRO A 78 -1.25 16.10 -3.20
N ARG A 79 -0.51 17.11 -2.75
CA ARG A 79 -0.27 18.31 -3.55
C ARG A 79 1.00 18.10 -4.36
N ALA A 80 0.98 18.40 -5.65
CA ALA A 80 2.16 18.29 -6.51
C ALA A 80 3.22 19.39 -6.23
N SER A 81 2.83 20.47 -5.55
CA SER A 81 3.75 21.52 -5.11
C SER A 81 3.36 22.05 -3.72
N LEU A 82 4.27 22.78 -3.09
CA LEU A 82 4.00 23.46 -1.81
C LEU A 82 2.83 24.45 -1.90
N HIS A 83 2.63 25.04 -3.08
CA HIS A 83 1.59 26.03 -3.35
C HIS A 83 0.32 25.44 -3.96
N GLY A 84 0.34 24.18 -4.43
CA GLY A 84 -0.78 23.53 -5.10
C GLY A 84 -1.10 24.11 -6.48
N ASP A 85 -0.10 24.69 -7.13
CA ASP A 85 -0.19 25.34 -8.44
C ASP A 85 0.30 24.46 -9.60
N LEU A 86 0.78 23.25 -9.29
CA LEU A 86 1.20 22.25 -10.26
C LEU A 86 0.26 21.05 -10.23
N GLU A 87 0.19 20.37 -11.37
CA GLU A 87 -0.46 19.07 -11.50
C GLU A 87 0.60 17.96 -11.38
N PRO A 88 0.26 16.80 -10.78
CA PRO A 88 1.15 15.64 -10.75
C PRO A 88 1.48 15.15 -12.17
N GLU A 89 2.76 14.88 -12.43
CA GLU A 89 3.20 14.22 -13.66
C GLU A 89 3.11 12.70 -13.49
N VAL A 90 1.97 12.11 -13.84
CA VAL A 90 1.75 10.66 -13.74
C VAL A 90 2.20 9.96 -15.02
N LEU A 91 3.04 8.94 -14.89
CA LEU A 91 3.50 8.11 -16.00
C LEU A 91 2.89 6.71 -15.92
N ASP A 92 2.12 6.37 -16.96
CA ASP A 92 1.46 5.07 -17.11
C ASP A 92 2.31 4.11 -17.94
N LEU A 93 3.31 3.51 -17.29
CA LEU A 93 4.29 2.63 -17.92
C LEU A 93 4.80 1.58 -16.94
N ASP A 94 4.76 0.31 -17.35
CA ASP A 94 5.28 -0.78 -16.54
C ASP A 94 6.63 -1.26 -17.06
N VAL A 95 7.56 -1.50 -16.15
CA VAL A 95 8.84 -2.16 -16.43
C VAL A 95 8.82 -3.54 -15.81
N VAL A 96 8.92 -4.57 -16.64
CA VAL A 96 9.00 -5.97 -16.16
C VAL A 96 10.45 -6.42 -16.23
N MET A 97 11.03 -6.81 -15.09
CA MET A 97 12.38 -7.37 -14.96
C MET A 97 12.30 -8.90 -14.95
N THR A 98 13.06 -9.53 -15.85
CA THR A 98 12.94 -10.96 -16.14
C THR A 98 14.07 -11.81 -15.57
N GLN A 99 15.19 -11.20 -15.19
CA GLN A 99 16.35 -11.89 -14.61
C GLN A 99 16.18 -12.16 -13.11
N THR A 100 15.10 -12.83 -12.74
CA THR A 100 14.63 -12.99 -11.34
C THR A 100 14.51 -14.46 -10.89
N TYR A 101 15.02 -15.40 -11.69
CA TYR A 101 14.96 -16.84 -11.41
C TYR A 101 15.54 -17.18 -10.02
N PRO A 102 14.92 -18.09 -9.24
CA PRO A 102 13.78 -18.95 -9.59
C PRO A 102 12.40 -18.35 -9.34
N LEU A 103 12.32 -17.10 -8.92
CA LEU A 103 11.05 -16.44 -8.62
C LEU A 103 10.37 -15.94 -9.90
N ALA A 104 9.11 -15.55 -9.75
CA ALA A 104 8.36 -14.81 -10.76
C ALA A 104 9.11 -13.53 -11.19
N HIS A 105 8.76 -13.03 -12.36
CA HIS A 105 9.26 -11.75 -12.87
C HIS A 105 8.78 -10.60 -12.01
N VAL A 106 9.65 -9.61 -11.90
CA VAL A 106 9.38 -8.41 -11.11
C VAL A 106 8.70 -7.40 -11.99
N ILE A 107 7.63 -6.78 -11.50
CA ILE A 107 7.01 -5.62 -12.15
C ILE A 107 7.31 -4.35 -11.35
N PHE A 108 7.65 -3.29 -12.06
CA PHE A 108 7.75 -1.93 -11.54
C PHE A 108 6.76 -1.04 -12.29
N PRO A 109 5.60 -0.72 -11.70
CA PRO A 109 4.62 0.16 -12.31
C PRO A 109 4.92 1.62 -11.97
N HIS A 110 5.06 2.50 -12.97
CA HIS A 110 5.35 3.92 -12.70
C HIS A 110 4.16 4.67 -12.09
N THR A 111 2.91 4.31 -12.43
CA THR A 111 1.71 5.01 -11.99
C THR A 111 1.65 5.22 -10.46
N PRO A 112 1.67 4.16 -9.61
CA PRO A 112 1.60 4.34 -8.16
C PRO A 112 2.84 5.02 -7.56
N HIS A 113 3.94 5.13 -8.30
CA HIS A 113 5.11 5.89 -7.85
C HIS A 113 4.97 7.37 -8.22
N THR A 114 4.54 7.66 -9.45
CA THR A 114 4.45 9.02 -10.01
C THR A 114 3.20 9.78 -9.58
N GLU A 115 2.20 9.09 -9.05
CA GLU A 115 1.07 9.70 -8.33
C GLU A 115 1.51 10.40 -7.03
N TRP A 116 2.60 9.93 -6.42
CA TRP A 116 3.14 10.48 -5.18
C TRP A 116 4.39 11.31 -5.42
N MET A 117 5.23 10.89 -6.37
CA MET A 117 6.61 11.32 -6.49
C MET A 117 6.91 11.91 -7.87
N SER A 118 7.76 12.94 -7.94
CA SER A 118 8.28 13.49 -9.19
C SER A 118 9.37 12.58 -9.80
N CYS A 119 9.57 12.69 -11.12
CA CYS A 119 10.57 11.93 -11.87
C CYS A 119 11.98 12.06 -11.28
N GLU A 120 12.35 13.25 -10.83
CA GLU A 120 13.68 13.57 -10.28
C GLU A 120 14.00 12.86 -8.96
N MET A 121 12.98 12.39 -8.22
CA MET A 121 13.22 11.61 -7.00
C MET A 121 13.74 10.20 -7.29
N CYS A 122 13.62 9.74 -8.53
CA CYS A 122 14.14 8.44 -8.97
C CYS A 122 15.26 8.58 -10.00
N HIS A 123 15.14 9.52 -10.92
CA HIS A 123 16.04 9.69 -12.05
C HIS A 123 16.84 11.00 -11.94
N GLU A 124 18.14 11.02 -12.25
CA GLU A 124 19.00 9.93 -12.71
C GLU A 124 19.85 9.33 -11.57
N GLU A 125 19.56 9.69 -10.31
CA GLU A 125 20.39 9.33 -9.16
C GLU A 125 20.20 7.87 -8.74
N ILE A 126 18.96 7.40 -8.59
CA ILE A 126 18.66 6.03 -8.16
C ILE A 126 18.63 5.08 -9.35
N PHE A 127 17.98 5.53 -10.43
CA PHE A 127 17.82 4.74 -11.64
C PHE A 127 18.25 5.56 -12.85
N VAL A 128 18.97 4.92 -13.76
CA VAL A 128 19.17 5.44 -15.12
C VAL A 128 17.87 5.26 -15.90
N SER A 129 17.41 6.29 -16.61
CA SER A 129 16.22 6.28 -17.50
C SER A 129 16.43 5.44 -18.77
N LYS A 130 16.90 4.20 -18.60
CA LYS A 130 17.21 3.28 -19.69
C LYS A 130 17.04 1.84 -19.23
N ILE A 131 16.22 1.09 -19.96
CA ILE A 131 16.00 -0.35 -19.73
C ILE A 131 17.34 -1.10 -19.71
N GLY A 132 17.54 -1.93 -18.68
CA GLY A 132 18.71 -2.80 -18.55
C GLY A 132 20.02 -2.05 -18.22
N ALA A 133 19.97 -0.75 -17.94
CA ALA A 133 21.15 0.02 -17.53
C ALA A 133 21.44 -0.09 -16.02
N ASN A 134 20.44 -0.51 -15.23
CA ASN A 134 20.53 -0.61 -13.76
C ASN A 134 20.86 -2.05 -13.34
N GLN A 135 21.87 -2.23 -12.48
CA GLN A 135 22.32 -3.55 -12.03
C GLN A 135 21.64 -3.95 -10.71
N ILE A 136 20.32 -4.05 -10.77
CA ILE A 136 19.47 -4.28 -9.60
C ILE A 136 19.56 -5.75 -9.17
N ASN A 137 19.79 -5.98 -7.88
CA ASN A 137 19.74 -7.30 -7.26
C ASN A 137 19.28 -7.18 -5.80
N MET A 138 18.81 -8.30 -5.21
CA MET A 138 18.30 -8.29 -3.84
C MET A 138 19.35 -7.94 -2.78
N GLY A 139 20.64 -8.21 -3.03
CA GLY A 139 21.72 -7.80 -2.12
C GLY A 139 21.79 -6.28 -2.01
N ALA A 140 21.89 -5.60 -3.15
CA ALA A 140 21.86 -4.13 -3.24
C ALA A 140 20.58 -3.55 -2.62
N ILE A 141 19.42 -4.15 -2.91
CA ILE A 141 18.13 -3.72 -2.32
C ILE A 141 18.14 -3.82 -0.80
N LEU A 142 18.67 -4.92 -0.23
CA LEU A 142 18.76 -5.08 1.22
C LEU A 142 19.79 -4.15 1.87
N GLU A 143 20.77 -3.67 1.10
CA GLU A 143 21.75 -2.67 1.51
C GLU A 143 21.22 -1.22 1.39
N GLY A 144 19.96 -1.05 0.98
CA GLY A 144 19.30 0.25 0.87
C GLY A 144 19.51 0.95 -0.47
N GLU A 145 19.87 0.23 -1.52
CA GLU A 145 19.98 0.75 -2.88
C GLU A 145 18.73 0.45 -3.72
N TYR A 146 18.54 1.16 -4.84
CA TYR A 146 17.42 0.95 -5.77
C TYR A 146 16.06 0.96 -5.05
N CYS A 147 15.29 -0.13 -5.15
CA CYS A 147 14.00 -0.30 -4.49
C CYS A 147 14.11 -0.16 -2.95
N GLY A 148 15.26 -0.54 -2.38
CA GLY A 148 15.52 -0.55 -0.95
C GLY A 148 15.71 0.83 -0.33
N ILE A 149 15.91 1.88 -1.14
CA ILE A 149 15.90 3.27 -0.66
C ILE A 149 14.55 3.58 0.00
N CYS A 150 13.46 3.02 -0.54
CA CYS A 150 12.10 3.27 -0.07
C CYS A 150 11.44 2.06 0.60
N HIS A 151 11.46 0.89 -0.05
CA HIS A 151 10.80 -0.31 0.47
C HIS A 151 11.54 -0.86 1.70
N GLY A 152 10.84 -0.91 2.84
CA GLY A 152 11.39 -1.28 4.15
C GLY A 152 11.51 -0.11 5.12
N ALA A 153 11.72 1.12 4.64
CA ALA A 153 11.84 2.31 5.49
C ALA A 153 10.58 3.20 5.43
N VAL A 154 10.10 3.51 4.23
CA VAL A 154 8.95 4.40 4.00
C VAL A 154 7.80 3.74 3.24
N SER A 155 8.05 2.57 2.64
CA SER A 155 7.05 1.73 1.97
C SER A 155 7.05 0.31 2.55
N PHE A 156 6.18 -0.55 2.05
CA PHE A 156 5.99 -1.91 2.55
C PHE A 156 7.31 -2.69 2.67
N PRO A 157 7.42 -3.64 3.63
CA PRO A 157 8.65 -4.33 3.91
C PRO A 157 9.07 -5.27 2.78
N LEU A 158 10.38 -5.42 2.58
CA LEU A 158 11.00 -6.28 1.57
C LEU A 158 10.73 -7.79 1.77
N THR A 159 10.04 -8.16 2.83
CA THR A 159 9.62 -9.54 3.12
C THR A 159 8.38 -9.97 2.32
N GLU A 160 7.67 -9.02 1.69
CA GLU A 160 6.47 -9.29 0.89
C GLU A 160 6.82 -9.54 -0.59
N CYS A 161 7.49 -10.68 -0.85
CA CYS A 161 8.08 -11.01 -2.16
C CYS A 161 7.11 -10.85 -3.34
N ASP A 162 5.88 -11.34 -3.16
CA ASP A 162 4.87 -11.44 -4.22
C ASP A 162 4.33 -10.08 -4.68
N ARG A 163 4.61 -8.99 -3.95
CA ARG A 163 4.24 -7.64 -4.40
C ARG A 163 5.09 -7.17 -5.58
N CYS A 164 6.36 -7.58 -5.61
CA CYS A 164 7.25 -7.31 -6.72
C CYS A 164 7.25 -8.48 -7.70
N HIS A 165 7.43 -9.70 -7.19
CA HIS A 165 7.51 -10.95 -7.96
C HIS A 165 6.13 -11.50 -8.31
N SER A 166 5.38 -10.79 -9.16
CA SER A 166 3.97 -11.12 -9.47
C SER A 166 3.72 -11.53 -10.92
N VAL A 167 4.69 -11.31 -11.82
CA VAL A 167 4.54 -11.63 -13.24
C VAL A 167 5.02 -13.05 -13.51
N ARG A 168 4.16 -13.88 -14.09
CA ARG A 168 4.46 -15.31 -14.27
C ARG A 168 5.69 -15.51 -15.17
N SER A 169 6.55 -16.44 -14.76
CA SER A 169 7.78 -16.76 -15.46
C SER A 169 7.61 -17.73 -16.62
N ASP A 170 6.40 -18.18 -16.98
CA ASP A 170 6.16 -19.09 -18.10
C ASP A 170 6.06 -18.37 -19.46
N ASP A 171 6.08 -17.03 -19.47
CA ASP A 171 6.05 -16.21 -20.68
C ASP A 171 7.45 -16.00 -21.33
N GLN A 172 8.42 -16.89 -21.03
CA GLN A 172 9.84 -16.72 -21.40
C GLN A 172 10.17 -16.84 -22.90
N ARG A 173 9.16 -16.99 -23.78
CA ARG A 173 9.42 -17.33 -25.19
C ARG A 173 9.99 -16.18 -26.03
N ARG A 174 10.09 -14.96 -25.50
CA ARG A 174 10.61 -13.76 -26.22
C ARG A 174 11.34 -12.78 -25.29
N MET A 175 12.32 -13.24 -24.53
CA MET A 175 13.03 -12.34 -23.61
C MET A 175 14.16 -11.57 -24.29
N PRO A 176 14.19 -10.23 -24.20
CA PRO A 176 15.28 -9.43 -24.73
C PRO A 176 16.54 -9.57 -23.87
N ALA A 177 17.71 -9.36 -24.48
CA ALA A 177 18.99 -9.38 -23.79
C ALA A 177 19.09 -8.32 -22.66
N SER A 178 18.24 -7.29 -22.67
CA SER A 178 18.18 -6.24 -21.65
C SER A 178 17.72 -6.74 -20.28
N GLY A 179 17.13 -7.93 -20.17
CA GLY A 179 16.60 -8.44 -18.90
C GLY A 179 15.38 -7.69 -18.37
N ALA A 180 14.84 -6.73 -19.14
CA ALA A 180 13.62 -6.04 -18.85
C ALA A 180 12.87 -5.62 -20.13
N VAL A 181 11.54 -5.54 -20.05
CA VAL A 181 10.64 -5.09 -21.12
C VAL A 181 9.75 -3.94 -20.62
N ILE A 182 9.37 -3.05 -21.53
CA ILE A 182 8.28 -2.09 -21.27
C ILE A 182 6.98 -2.78 -21.65
N GLU A 183 6.06 -2.84 -20.71
CA GLU A 183 4.66 -3.18 -20.98
C GLU A 183 3.82 -1.92 -20.94
N HIS A 184 2.83 -1.84 -21.83
CA HIS A 184 1.81 -0.80 -21.77
C HIS A 184 0.61 -1.39 -21.04
N PRO A 185 -0.08 -0.60 -20.21
CA PRO A 185 -1.22 -1.08 -19.44
C PRO A 185 -2.26 -1.66 -20.38
N ARG A 186 -2.85 -2.79 -19.96
CA ARG A 186 -3.89 -3.50 -20.69
C ARG A 186 -5.24 -2.80 -20.59
#